data_AF-A0A1K2IA04-F1
#
_entry.id   AF-A0A1K2IA04-F1
#
_cell.length_a   1.000
_cell.length_b   1.000
_cell.length_c   1.000
_cell.angle_alpha   90.00
_cell.angle_beta   90.00
_cell.angle_gamma   90.00
#
_symmetry.space_group_name_H-M   'P 1'
#
loop_
_entity.id
_entity.type
_entity.pdbx_description
1 polymer ?
#
loop_
_entity_poly.entity_id
_entity_poly.type
_entity_poly.pdbx_seq_one_letter_code
_entity_poly.pdbx_strand_id
1 'polypeptide(L)'
;MDFKELLAYKKSFDLAMLIFEISKTFPKEETYSLTDQIRRSSRSVCANISEAYRKRKYPKHFISKLTDADGENLETNTWLDFALGCKYITNVRLF
;
A
#
# COMPACT_ATOMS: atom_id res chain seq x y z
N MET A 1 -13.14 -16.78 10.85
CA MET A 1 -12.51 -15.47 10.64
C MET A 1 -11.81 -15.50 9.29
N ASP A 2 -12.23 -14.62 8.39
CA ASP A 2 -11.56 -14.37 7.11
C ASP A 2 -10.51 -13.27 7.31
N PHE A 3 -9.37 -13.32 6.60
CA PHE A 3 -8.36 -12.25 6.68
C PHE A 3 -8.91 -10.90 6.22
N LYS A 4 -9.95 -10.92 5.36
CA LYS A 4 -10.68 -9.73 4.92
C LYS A 4 -11.43 -9.02 6.05
N GLU A 5 -11.65 -9.68 7.19
CA GLU A 5 -12.28 -9.08 8.37
C GLU A 5 -11.29 -8.27 9.21
N LEU A 6 -9.98 -8.47 9.02
CA LEU A 6 -8.93 -7.74 9.74
C LEU A 6 -9.01 -6.25 9.43
N LEU A 7 -9.01 -5.42 10.47
CA LEU A 7 -9.01 -3.95 10.33
C LEU A 7 -7.83 -3.45 9.49
N ALA A 8 -6.65 -4.04 9.70
CA ALA A 8 -5.45 -3.73 8.91
C ALA A 8 -5.69 -3.98 7.41
N TYR A 9 -6.25 -5.14 7.05
CA TYR A 9 -6.53 -5.45 5.65
C TYR A 9 -7.55 -4.48 5.04
N LYS A 10 -8.66 -4.19 5.74
CA LYS A 10 -9.68 -3.24 5.26
C LYS A 10 -9.08 -1.86 4.98
N LYS A 11 -8.35 -1.31 5.94
CA LYS A 11 -7.69 -0.01 5.81
C LYS A 11 -6.65 0.01 4.67
N SER A 12 -5.82 -1.03 4.56
CA SER A 12 -4.84 -1.13 3.48
C SER A 12 -5.51 -1.24 2.11
N PHE A 13 -6.62 -1.98 2.00
CA PHE A 13 -7.36 -2.12 0.76
C PHE A 13 -8.02 -0.79 0.34
N ASP A 14 -8.68 -0.11 1.28
CA ASP A 14 -9.30 1.20 1.04
C ASP A 14 -8.25 2.22 0.58
N LEU A 15 -7.08 2.23 1.24
CA LEU A 15 -5.94 3.08 0.85
C LEU A 15 -5.42 2.74 -0.56
N ALA A 16 -5.22 1.46 -0.88
CA ALA A 16 -4.74 1.04 -2.20
C ALA A 16 -5.73 1.40 -3.32
N MET A 17 -7.03 1.35 -3.04
CA MET A 17 -8.06 1.78 -3.99
C MET A 17 -8.08 3.30 -4.16
N LEU A 18 -7.94 4.05 -3.07
CA LEU A 18 -7.85 5.51 -3.12
C LEU A 18 -6.63 5.97 -3.92
N ILE A 19 -5.47 5.36 -3.69
CA ILE A 19 -4.25 5.59 -4.48
C ILE A 19 -4.48 5.26 -5.95
N PHE A 20 -5.11 4.13 -6.26
CA PHE A 20 -5.39 3.73 -7.63
C PHE A 20 -6.25 4.77 -8.37
N GLU A 21 -7.29 5.27 -7.71
CA GLU A 21 -8.19 6.29 -8.28
C GLU A 21 -7.48 7.63 -8.48
N ILE A 22 -6.78 8.13 -7.44
CA ILE A 22 -6.05 9.40 -7.53
C ILE A 22 -4.97 9.33 -8.61
N SER A 23 -4.22 8.23 -8.69
CA SER A 23 -3.12 8.14 -9.65
C SER A 23 -3.59 8.03 -11.11
N LYS A 24 -4.90 7.95 -11.40
CA LYS A 24 -5.42 8.11 -12.78
C LYS A 24 -5.27 9.54 -13.30
N THR A 25 -5.09 10.52 -12.43
CA THR A 25 -4.89 11.93 -12.80
C THR A 25 -3.42 12.29 -13.00
N PHE A 26 -2.49 11.35 -12.78
CA PHE A 26 -1.06 11.60 -12.94
C PHE A 26 -0.71 11.76 -14.43
N PRO A 27 0.37 12.49 -14.77
CA PRO A 27 0.84 12.61 -16.15
C PRO A 27 1.12 11.23 -16.78
N LYS A 28 0.91 11.11 -18.09
CA LYS A 28 1.09 9.82 -18.80
C LYS A 28 2.54 9.34 -18.74
N GLU A 29 3.49 10.27 -18.67
CA GLU A 29 4.92 10.04 -18.53
C GLU A 29 5.27 9.27 -17.24
N GLU A 30 4.42 9.37 -16.21
CA GLU A 30 4.62 8.68 -14.93
C GLU A 30 4.07 7.26 -14.90
N THR A 31 3.47 6.77 -16.00
CA THR A 31 2.77 5.48 -16.03
C THR A 31 3.67 4.32 -15.59
N TYR A 32 4.91 4.29 -16.06
CA TYR A 32 5.92 3.27 -15.74
C TYR A 32 6.94 3.74 -14.70
N SER A 33 6.65 4.86 -14.04
CA SER A 33 7.47 5.48 -13.00
C SER A 33 6.62 5.57 -11.73
N LEU A 34 6.28 6.77 -11.26
CA LEU A 34 5.62 6.99 -9.98
C LEU A 34 4.27 6.24 -9.87
N THR A 35 3.51 6.19 -10.97
CA THR A 35 2.18 5.55 -10.98
C THR A 35 2.27 4.05 -10.74
N ASP A 36 3.25 3.37 -11.34
CA ASP A 36 3.44 1.94 -11.14
C ASP A 36 3.97 1.66 -9.73
N GLN A 37 4.97 2.41 -9.28
CA GLN A 37 5.59 2.23 -7.97
C GLN A 37 4.59 2.38 -6.81
N ILE A 38 3.79 3.44 -6.81
CA ILE A 38 2.82 3.69 -5.72
C ILE A 38 1.66 2.67 -5.72
N ARG A 39 1.25 2.18 -6.90
CA ARG A 39 0.22 1.15 -7.02
C ARG A 39 0.72 -0.22 -6.59
N ARG A 40 1.97 -0.56 -6.90
CA ARG A 40 2.56 -1.86 -6.52
C ARG A 40 2.78 -1.94 -5.01
N SER A 41 3.46 -0.96 -4.43
CA SER A 41 3.74 -0.91 -2.98
C SER A 41 2.44 -0.93 -2.16
N SER A 42 1.45 -0.09 -2.48
CA SER A 42 0.17 -0.06 -1.74
C SER A 42 -0.61 -1.39 -1.77
N ARG A 43 -0.61 -2.09 -2.91
CA ARG A 43 -1.23 -3.42 -3.03
C ARG A 43 -0.42 -4.50 -2.34
N SER A 44 0.90 -4.37 -2.28
CA SER A 44 1.80 -5.30 -1.61
C SER A 44 1.53 -5.37 -0.11
N VAL A 45 1.14 -4.26 0.53
CA VAL A 45 0.66 -4.25 1.93
C VAL A 45 -0.47 -5.26 2.15
N CYS A 46 -1.48 -5.25 1.27
CA CYS A 46 -2.61 -6.18 1.35
C CYS A 46 -2.18 -7.64 1.13
N ALA A 47 -1.27 -7.87 0.17
CA ALA A 47 -0.74 -9.20 -0.13
C ALA A 47 0.04 -9.77 1.06
N ASN A 48 0.92 -8.98 1.66
CA ASN A 48 1.70 -9.39 2.83
C ASN A 48 0.82 -9.62 4.07
N ILE A 49 -0.23 -8.84 4.31
CA ILE A 49 -1.21 -9.10 5.39
C ILE A 49 -1.93 -10.44 5.18
N SER A 50 -2.38 -10.73 3.95
CA SER A 50 -3.03 -12.01 3.61
C SER A 50 -2.09 -13.19 3.83
N GLU A 51 -0.83 -13.05 3.40
CA GLU A 51 0.19 -14.08 3.59
C GLU A 51 0.56 -14.28 5.07
N ALA A 52 0.70 -13.19 5.83
CA ALA A 52 0.90 -13.21 7.27
C ALA A 52 -0.25 -13.97 7.95
N TYR A 53 -1.51 -13.63 7.63
CA TYR A 53 -2.66 -14.33 8.18
C TYR A 53 -2.61 -15.84 7.94
N ARG A 54 -2.18 -16.28 6.74
CA ARG A 54 -2.02 -17.71 6.44
C ARG A 54 -0.89 -18.36 7.25
N LYS A 55 0.19 -17.62 7.53
CA LYS A 55 1.37 -18.07 8.27
C LYS A 55 1.27 -17.87 9.79
N ARG A 56 0.15 -17.36 10.33
CA ARG A 56 -0.06 -17.02 11.76
C ARG A 56 0.24 -18.13 12.79
N LYS A 57 0.22 -19.40 12.39
CA LYS A 57 0.60 -20.53 13.26
C LYS A 57 2.12 -20.65 13.49
N TYR A 58 2.92 -19.93 12.71
CA TYR A 58 4.38 -19.97 12.73
C TYR A 58 4.92 -18.57 13.09
N PRO A 59 5.17 -18.27 14.38
CA PRO A 59 5.43 -16.90 14.85
C PRO A 59 6.52 -16.15 14.09
N LYS A 60 7.65 -16.80 13.80
CA LYS A 60 8.76 -16.16 13.04
C LYS A 60 8.33 -15.73 11.64
N HIS A 61 7.63 -16.59 10.91
CA HIS A 61 7.14 -16.27 9.57
C HIS A 61 5.99 -15.25 9.59
N PHE A 62 5.13 -15.33 10.61
CA PHE A 62 4.05 -14.37 10.80
C PHE A 62 4.60 -12.95 11.02
N ILE A 63 5.53 -12.80 11.95
CA ILE A 63 6.18 -11.52 12.25
C ILE A 63 6.93 -11.01 11.03
N SER A 64 7.74 -11.85 10.38
CA SER A 64 8.47 -11.47 9.16
C SER A 64 7.53 -10.88 8.09
N LYS A 65 6.37 -11.51 7.86
CA LYS A 65 5.41 -11.03 6.86
C LYS A 65 4.67 -9.76 7.26
N LEU A 66 4.48 -9.53 8.56
CA LEU A 66 3.97 -8.25 9.06
C LEU A 66 5.02 -7.14 8.89
N THR A 67 6.31 -7.43 9.12
CA THR A 67 7.40 -6.50 8.83
C THR A 67 7.46 -6.17 7.33
N ASP A 68 7.30 -7.16 6.45
CA ASP A 68 7.21 -6.91 5.01
C ASP A 68 6.04 -5.97 4.67
N ALA A 69 4.86 -6.19 5.27
CA ALA A 69 3.69 -5.32 5.05
C ALA A 69 3.93 -3.88 5.53
N ASP A 70 4.63 -3.70 6.66
CA ASP A 70 4.98 -2.37 7.18
C ASP A 70 6.02 -1.66 6.31
N GLY A 71 7.01 -2.40 5.80
CA GLY A 71 7.98 -1.89 4.83
C GLY A 71 7.34 -1.37 3.55
N GLU A 72 6.39 -2.14 2.99
CA GLU A 72 5.63 -1.73 1.80
C GLU A 72 4.73 -0.52 2.05
N ASN A 73 4.22 -0.39 3.29
CA ASN A 73 3.46 0.78 3.70
C ASN A 73 4.36 2.02 3.79
N LEU A 74 5.58 1.89 4.32
CA LEU A 74 6.56 2.98 4.33
C LEU A 74 6.99 3.39 2.91
N GLU A 75 7.18 2.42 2.03
CA GLU A 75 7.45 2.68 0.61
C GLU A 75 6.27 3.43 -0.04
N THR A 76 5.04 3.00 0.21
CA THR A 76 3.83 3.71 -0.27
C THR A 76 3.82 5.18 0.18
N ASN A 77 4.16 5.45 1.44
CA ASN A 77 4.26 6.83 1.96
C ASN A 77 5.36 7.63 1.22
N THR A 78 6.50 7.01 0.94
CA THR A 78 7.58 7.65 0.18
C THR A 78 7.10 8.08 -1.20
N TRP A 79 6.34 7.24 -1.90
CA TRP A 79 5.77 7.59 -3.20
C TRP A 79 4.68 8.66 -3.12
N LEU A 80 3.92 8.73 -2.02
CA LEU A 80 2.98 9.84 -1.78
C LEU A 80 3.72 11.16 -1.59
N ASP A 81 4.87 11.18 -0.91
CA ASP A 81 5.70 12.38 -0.76
C ASP A 81 6.21 12.87 -2.12
N PHE A 82 6.65 11.95 -3.00
CA PHE A 82 7.02 12.30 -4.37
C PHE A 82 5.82 12.86 -5.15
N ALA A 83 4.65 12.23 -5.09
CA ALA A 83 3.45 12.72 -5.74
C ALA A 83 3.07 14.13 -5.28
N LEU A 84 3.23 14.42 -3.99
CA LEU A 84 3.01 15.74 -3.42
C LEU A 84 4.08 16.74 -3.91
N GLY A 85 5.35 16.37 -3.89
CA GLY A 85 6.45 17.21 -4.36
C GLY A 85 6.31 17.58 -5.85
N CYS A 86 5.83 16.65 -6.66
CA CYS A 86 5.49 16.87 -8.07
C CYS A 86 4.16 17.61 -8.28
N LYS A 87 3.41 17.90 -7.21
CA LYS A 87 2.09 18.56 -7.22
C LYS A 87 1.02 17.77 -7.98
N TYR A 88 1.15 16.46 -8.07
CA TYR A 88 0.13 15.58 -8.65
C TYR A 88 -1.03 15.34 -7.69
N ILE A 89 -0.79 15.59 -6.39
CA ILE A 89 -1.80 15.59 -5.32
C ILE A 89 -1.65 16.85 -4.47
N THR A 90 -2.73 17.27 -3.80
CA THR A 90 -2.79 18.52 -3.04
C THR A 90 -2.76 18.34 -1.52
N ASN A 91 -3.01 17.12 -1.02
CA ASN A 91 -2.96 16.79 0.40
C ASN A 91 -2.61 15.30 0.57
N VAL A 92 -1.69 14.99 1.49
CA VAL A 92 -1.31 13.61 1.84
C VAL A 92 -2.07 13.11 3.07
N ARG A 93 -2.94 13.92 3.70
CA ARG A 93 -3.82 13.42 4.78
C ARG A 93 -4.84 12.44 4.23
N LEU A 94 -4.42 11.18 4.18
CA LEU A 94 -5.28 10.05 3.84
C LEU A 94 -5.98 9.49 5.08
N PHE A 95 -5.70 10.01 6.28
CA PHE A 95 -6.47 9.86 7.52
C PHE A 95 -6.26 11.07 8.43
#